data_AF-A0A645JD12-F1
#
_entry.id   AF-A0A645JD12-F1
#
_cell.length_a   1.000
_cell.length_b   1.000
_cell.length_c   1.000
_cell.angle_alpha   90.00
_cell.angle_beta   90.00
_cell.angle_gamma   90.00
#
_symmetry.space_group_name_H-M   'P 1'
#
loop_
_entity.id
_entity.type
_entity.pdbx_description
1 polymer ?
#
loop_
_entity_poly.entity_id
_entity_poly.type
_entity_poly.pdbx_seq_one_letter_code
_entity_poly.pdbx_strand_id
1 'polypeptide(L)'
;MGPLAGVGDPLVWGTLRPITAAIGASLALTGNIAGPILFFLAFNTARLAMKWFGLIYGFKKGLDIVKDLSGNILQKLTEGATILGLFIMGVLVTKWTSINVPLVVSRTAGADGKEIITTVQNILDDLVPGLLSLVLTLLMMKLLKKKVSPIALIFILFAVGIIGYGLGILA
;
A
#
# COMPACT_ATOMS: atom_id res chain seq x y z
N MET A 1 -0.86 -28.21 -0.59
CA MET A 1 -1.31 -26.82 -0.33
C MET A 1 -0.50 -26.10 0.77
N GLY A 2 0.61 -26.66 1.29
CA GLY A 2 1.24 -26.19 2.54
C GLY A 2 2.00 -24.85 2.47
N PRO A 3 3.29 -24.78 2.09
CA PRO A 3 4.07 -23.55 2.32
C PRO A 3 4.20 -22.65 1.07
N LEU A 4 4.10 -23.20 -0.14
CA LEU A 4 4.16 -22.43 -1.39
C LEU A 4 2.96 -21.49 -1.59
N ALA A 5 1.79 -21.84 -1.05
CA ALA A 5 0.63 -20.95 -1.03
C ALA A 5 0.86 -19.76 -0.08
N GLY A 6 1.48 -20.01 1.07
CA GLY A 6 1.83 -18.96 2.04
C GLY A 6 2.86 -17.95 1.54
N VAL A 7 3.75 -18.33 0.62
CA VAL A 7 4.73 -17.41 -0.02
C VAL A 7 4.14 -16.73 -1.25
N GLY A 8 3.43 -17.50 -2.09
CA GLY A 8 2.91 -17.02 -3.36
C GLY A 8 1.76 -16.03 -3.19
N ASP A 9 0.90 -16.23 -2.19
CA ASP A 9 -0.30 -15.41 -2.02
C ASP A 9 0.04 -13.97 -1.60
N PRO A 10 0.90 -13.72 -0.59
CA PRO A 10 1.33 -12.36 -0.26
C PRO A 10 2.12 -11.67 -1.38
N LEU A 11 2.95 -12.40 -2.13
CA LEU A 11 3.75 -11.83 -3.20
C LEU A 11 2.89 -11.40 -4.40
N VAL A 12 2.01 -12.27 -4.88
CA VAL A 12 1.23 -11.95 -6.09
C VAL A 12 0.06 -11.02 -5.77
N TRP A 13 -0.69 -11.33 -4.71
CA TRP A 13 -1.91 -10.59 -4.37
C TRP A 13 -1.64 -9.41 -3.44
N GLY A 14 -0.64 -9.51 -2.58
CA GLY A 14 -0.28 -8.45 -1.63
C GLY A 14 0.70 -7.43 -2.20
N THR A 15 1.63 -7.80 -3.09
CA THR A 15 2.67 -6.84 -3.55
C THR A 15 2.57 -6.54 -5.03
N LEU A 16 2.67 -7.56 -5.88
CA LEU A 16 2.74 -7.39 -7.33
C LEU A 16 1.46 -6.72 -7.88
N ARG A 17 0.28 -7.18 -7.45
CA ARG A 17 -0.99 -6.62 -7.91
C ARG A 17 -1.19 -5.18 -7.41
N PRO A 18 -1.04 -4.83 -6.12
CA PRO A 18 -1.20 -3.46 -5.68
C PRO A 18 -0.19 -2.49 -6.29
N ILE A 19 1.07 -2.90 -6.49
CA ILE A 19 2.08 -2.04 -7.13
C ILE A 19 1.71 -1.76 -8.58
N THR A 20 1.44 -2.81 -9.37
CA THR A 20 1.10 -2.64 -10.78
C THR A 20 -0.21 -1.86 -10.93
N ALA A 21 -1.18 -2.08 -10.05
CA ALA A 21 -2.43 -1.32 -10.02
C ALA A 21 -2.19 0.15 -9.65
N ALA A 22 -1.34 0.43 -8.67
CA ALA A 22 -0.98 1.78 -8.26
C ALA A 22 -0.29 2.54 -9.41
N ILE A 23 0.70 1.93 -10.08
CA ILE A 23 1.38 2.55 -11.22
C ILE A 23 0.41 2.76 -12.40
N GLY A 24 -0.45 1.78 -12.68
CA GLY A 24 -1.48 1.93 -13.71
C GLY A 24 -2.48 3.03 -13.38
N ALA A 25 -2.88 3.15 -12.11
CA ALA A 25 -3.80 4.19 -11.64
C ALA A 25 -3.16 5.57 -11.69
N SER A 26 -1.88 5.74 -11.33
CA SER A 26 -1.23 7.06 -11.34
C SER A 26 -1.11 7.61 -12.76
N LEU A 27 -0.85 6.73 -13.73
CA LEU A 27 -0.85 7.08 -15.15
C LEU A 27 -2.26 7.29 -15.71
N ALA A 28 -3.27 6.61 -15.17
CA ALA A 28 -4.66 6.84 -15.56
C ALA A 28 -5.19 8.19 -15.06
N LEU A 29 -4.78 8.62 -13.86
CA LEU A 29 -5.16 9.92 -13.29
C LEU A 29 -4.66 11.11 -14.13
N THR A 30 -3.57 10.94 -14.88
CA THR A 30 -3.08 11.97 -15.83
C THR A 30 -3.81 11.95 -17.18
N GLY A 31 -4.87 11.15 -17.33
CA GLY A 31 -5.67 11.04 -18.54
C GLY A 31 -5.09 10.12 -19.62
N ASN A 32 -4.00 9.39 -19.32
CA ASN A 32 -3.34 8.53 -20.28
C ASN A 32 -3.93 7.10 -20.27
N ILE A 33 -4.46 6.67 -21.42
CA ILE A 33 -4.98 5.31 -21.67
C ILE A 33 -3.88 4.23 -21.50
N ALA A 34 -2.61 4.61 -21.54
CA ALA A 34 -1.50 3.72 -21.24
C ALA A 34 -1.57 3.14 -19.82
N GLY A 35 -2.19 3.82 -18.85
CA GLY A 35 -2.30 3.34 -17.46
C GLY A 35 -2.99 1.97 -17.33
N PRO A 36 -4.26 1.82 -17.78
CA PRO A 36 -4.96 0.54 -17.76
C PRO A 36 -4.30 -0.55 -18.61
N ILE A 37 -3.72 -0.19 -19.76
CA ILE A 37 -3.03 -1.14 -20.65
C ILE A 37 -1.76 -1.65 -19.97
N LEU A 38 -0.98 -0.78 -19.34
CA LEU A 38 0.23 -1.13 -18.61
C LEU A 38 -0.09 -2.07 -17.45
N PHE A 39 -1.14 -1.79 -16.67
CA PHE A 39 -1.59 -2.69 -15.60
C PHE A 39 -1.93 -4.07 -16.16
N PHE A 40 -2.74 -4.13 -17.22
CA PHE A 40 -3.15 -5.39 -17.83
C PHE A 40 -1.94 -6.19 -18.33
N LEU A 41 -1.03 -5.54 -19.06
CA LEU A 41 0.09 -6.21 -19.70
C LEU A 41 1.15 -6.63 -18.67
N ALA A 42 1.51 -5.74 -17.73
CA ALA A 42 2.51 -6.02 -16.70
C ALA A 42 2.06 -7.14 -15.76
N PHE A 43 0.81 -7.06 -15.26
CA PHE A 43 0.30 -8.08 -14.34
C PHE A 43 0.11 -9.44 -15.03
N ASN A 44 -0.45 -9.46 -16.25
CA ASN A 44 -0.62 -10.72 -16.97
C ASN A 44 0.71 -11.34 -17.41
N THR A 45 1.67 -10.53 -17.87
CA THR A 45 2.99 -11.04 -18.27
C THR A 45 3.73 -11.63 -17.07
N ALA A 46 3.76 -10.93 -15.93
CA ALA A 46 4.37 -11.45 -14.71
C ALA A 46 3.69 -12.74 -14.22
N ARG A 47 2.35 -12.78 -14.26
CA ARG A 47 1.57 -13.99 -13.90
C ARG A 47 1.85 -15.17 -14.84
N LEU A 48 1.93 -14.92 -16.14
CA LEU A 48 2.22 -15.97 -17.14
C LEU A 48 3.66 -16.45 -17.01
N ALA A 49 4.63 -15.55 -16.85
CA ALA A 49 6.02 -15.90 -16.61
C ALA A 49 6.17 -16.77 -15.36
N MET A 50 5.59 -16.37 -14.23
CA MET A 50 5.67 -17.13 -12.98
C MET A 50 5.05 -18.53 -13.12
N LYS A 51 3.94 -18.66 -13.86
CA LYS A 51 3.34 -19.97 -14.17
C LYS A 51 4.22 -20.81 -15.08
N TRP A 52 4.74 -20.23 -16.16
CA TRP A 52 5.53 -20.95 -17.16
C TRP A 52 6.88 -21.41 -16.61
N PHE A 53 7.61 -20.51 -15.93
CA PHE A 53 8.86 -20.86 -15.26
C PHE A 53 8.63 -21.85 -14.11
N GLY A 54 7.59 -21.64 -13.30
CA GLY A 54 7.22 -22.57 -12.24
C GLY A 54 6.91 -23.97 -12.78
N LEU A 55 6.24 -24.06 -13.94
CA LEU A 55 5.91 -25.31 -14.60
C LEU A 55 7.17 -26.02 -15.15
N ILE A 56 8.01 -25.33 -15.91
CA ILE A 56 9.26 -25.91 -16.44
C ILE A 56 10.20 -26.34 -15.32
N TYR A 57 10.33 -25.53 -14.28
CA TYR A 57 11.17 -25.84 -13.13
C TYR A 57 10.63 -27.05 -12.35
N GLY A 58 9.31 -27.11 -12.16
CA GLY A 58 8.62 -28.26 -11.59
C GLY A 58 8.86 -29.55 -12.37
N PHE A 59 8.77 -29.49 -13.70
CA PHE A 59 9.02 -30.64 -14.56
C PHE A 59 10.49 -31.10 -14.55
N LYS A 60 11.46 -30.17 -14.53
CA LYS A 60 12.89 -30.52 -14.53
C LYS A 60 13.39 -31.10 -13.21
N LYS A 61 12.85 -30.66 -12.07
CA LYS A 61 13.30 -31.11 -10.74
C LYS A 61 12.53 -32.30 -10.16
N GLY A 62 11.40 -32.69 -10.74
CA GLY A 62 10.67 -33.92 -10.36
C GLY A 62 10.41 -34.02 -8.85
N LEU A 63 10.73 -35.17 -8.24
CA LEU A 63 10.54 -35.42 -6.81
C LEU A 63 11.61 -34.80 -5.90
N ASP A 64 12.76 -34.39 -6.44
CA ASP A 64 13.84 -33.77 -5.65
C ASP A 64 13.47 -32.36 -5.18
N ILE A 65 12.54 -31.71 -5.88
CA ILE A 65 11.92 -30.44 -5.45
C ILE A 65 11.28 -30.58 -4.07
N VAL A 66 10.70 -31.73 -3.74
CA VAL A 66 10.03 -31.96 -2.45
C VAL A 66 11.04 -32.05 -1.31
N LYS A 67 12.24 -32.59 -1.58
CA LYS A 67 13.34 -32.65 -0.61
C LYS A 67 13.97 -31.27 -0.39
N ASP A 68 14.24 -30.51 -1.45
CA ASP A 68 14.77 -29.14 -1.35
C ASP A 68 13.78 -28.18 -0.66
N LEU A 69 12.47 -28.34 -0.93
CA LEU A 69 11.40 -27.56 -0.31
C LEU A 69 11.17 -27.91 1.17
N SER A 70 11.55 -29.11 1.62
CA SER A 70 11.48 -29.50 3.03
C SER A 70 12.57 -28.86 3.90
N GLY A 71 13.55 -28.21 3.29
CA GLY A 71 14.63 -27.51 3.99
C GLY A 71 14.32 -26.07 4.40
N ASN A 72 15.32 -25.41 4.98
CA ASN A 72 15.27 -24.01 5.42
C ASN A 72 15.15 -22.99 4.26
N ILE A 73 15.24 -23.44 3.00
CA ILE A 73 15.10 -22.59 1.81
C ILE A 73 13.69 -22.00 1.75
N LEU A 74 12.67 -22.80 2.06
CA LEU A 74 11.28 -22.37 1.98
C LEU A 74 10.97 -21.33 3.05
N GLN A 75 11.53 -21.49 4.26
CA GLN A 75 11.40 -20.51 5.34
C GLN A 75 12.11 -19.20 5.00
N LYS A 76 13.37 -19.24 4.53
CA LYS A 76 14.11 -18.04 4.10
C LYS A 76 13.43 -17.32 2.92
N LEU A 77 12.87 -18.08 1.98
CA LEU A 77 12.10 -17.51 0.86
C LEU A 77 10.80 -16.86 1.34
N THR A 78 10.10 -17.47 2.30
CA THR A 78 8.90 -16.91 2.92
C THR A 78 9.22 -15.61 3.66
N GLU A 79 10.29 -15.63 4.45
CA GLU A 79 10.73 -14.47 5.24
C GLU A 79 11.14 -13.32 4.32
N GLY A 80 11.97 -13.59 3.30
CA GLY A 80 12.37 -12.60 2.30
C GLY A 80 11.17 -12.01 1.54
N ALA A 81 10.22 -12.85 1.12
CA ALA A 81 8.99 -12.39 0.46
C ALA A 81 8.11 -11.54 1.39
N THR A 82 8.05 -11.88 2.69
CA THR A 82 7.27 -11.13 3.68
C THR A 82 7.90 -9.77 3.98
N ILE A 83 9.23 -9.70 4.12
CA ILE A 83 9.97 -8.44 4.33
C ILE A 83 9.76 -7.50 3.14
N LEU A 84 9.92 -8.00 1.90
CA LEU A 84 9.65 -7.25 0.69
C LEU A 84 8.21 -6.73 0.66
N GLY A 85 7.24 -7.57 1.03
CA GLY A 85 5.84 -7.18 1.01
C GLY A 85 5.46 -6.14 2.05
N LEU A 86 5.97 -6.26 3.27
CA LEU A 86 5.75 -5.27 4.32
C LEU A 86 6.39 -3.92 3.97
N PHE A 87 7.59 -3.95 3.38
CA PHE A 87 8.27 -2.73 2.92
C PHE A 87 7.46 -1.99 1.86
N ILE A 88 6.98 -2.71 0.84
CA ILE A 88 6.16 -2.14 -0.25
C ILE A 88 4.85 -1.54 0.30
N MET A 89 4.18 -2.26 1.21
CA MET A 89 2.96 -1.74 1.84
C MET A 89 3.21 -0.44 2.61
N GLY A 90 4.34 -0.32 3.31
CA GLY A 90 4.72 0.92 4.01
C GLY A 90 4.87 2.11 3.06
N VAL A 91 5.50 1.92 1.90
CA VAL A 91 5.66 2.96 0.88
C VAL A 91 4.33 3.34 0.23
N LEU A 92 3.47 2.35 -0.05
CA LEU A 92 2.16 2.61 -0.64
C LEU A 92 1.27 3.46 0.28
N VAL A 93 1.29 3.19 1.58
CA VAL A 93 0.50 3.96 2.56
C VAL A 93 0.88 5.44 2.55
N THR A 94 2.16 5.77 2.60
CA THR A 94 2.61 7.17 2.68
C THR A 94 2.49 7.92 1.37
N LYS A 95 2.65 7.24 0.22
CA LYS A 95 2.58 7.89 -1.10
C LYS A 95 1.17 8.06 -1.64
N TRP A 96 0.23 7.20 -1.25
CA TRP A 96 -1.13 7.19 -1.84
C TRP A 96 -2.23 7.60 -0.87
N THR A 97 -1.93 7.70 0.43
CA THR A 97 -2.86 8.26 1.41
C THR A 97 -2.50 9.72 1.63
N SER A 98 -3.23 10.62 0.98
CA SER A 98 -3.17 12.05 1.28
C SER A 98 -4.29 12.38 2.27
N ILE A 99 -3.92 12.90 3.43
CA ILE A 99 -4.85 13.48 4.39
C ILE A 99 -4.43 14.93 4.51
N ASN A 100 -5.27 15.87 4.08
CA ASN A 100 -5.06 17.29 4.27
C ASN A 100 -5.92 17.75 5.47
N VAL A 101 -5.30 18.43 6.42
CA VAL A 101 -5.84 18.90 7.69
C VAL A 101 -5.54 20.39 7.69
N PRO A 102 -6.41 21.24 7.14
CA PRO A 102 -6.17 22.68 7.02
C PRO A 102 -6.35 23.42 8.38
N LEU A 103 -6.08 22.77 9.52
CA LEU A 103 -6.13 23.40 10.84
C LEU A 103 -4.94 24.34 11.02
N VAL A 104 -5.21 25.62 10.84
CA VAL A 104 -4.30 26.75 11.08
C VAL A 104 -4.14 26.98 12.59
N VAL A 105 -3.00 26.60 13.16
CA VAL A 105 -2.74 26.79 14.61
C VAL A 105 -2.01 28.09 14.91
N SER A 106 -1.44 28.80 13.92
CA SER A 106 -0.93 30.16 14.11
C SER A 106 -0.95 30.98 12.82
N ARG A 107 -1.52 32.20 12.89
CA ARG A 107 -1.19 33.29 11.96
C ARG A 107 -0.11 34.13 12.64
N THR A 108 1.11 34.09 12.13
CA THR A 108 2.15 35.06 12.50
C THR A 108 2.55 35.82 11.25
N ALA A 109 2.43 37.14 11.30
CA ALA A 109 2.82 38.05 10.23
C ALA A 109 4.35 37.99 10.03
N GLY A 110 4.79 37.52 8.86
CA GLY A 110 6.12 37.84 8.36
C GLY A 110 6.17 39.32 7.94
N ALA A 111 7.31 39.98 8.16
CA ALA A 111 7.52 41.41 7.94
C ALA A 111 7.44 41.89 6.45
N ASP A 112 6.90 41.07 5.54
CA ASP A 112 6.85 41.29 4.09
C ASP A 112 5.49 40.88 3.46
N GLY A 113 4.38 41.06 4.18
CA GLY A 113 3.03 41.08 3.56
C GLY A 113 2.55 39.78 2.89
N LYS A 114 3.20 38.64 3.10
CA LYS A 114 2.71 37.30 2.71
C LYS A 114 2.39 36.49 3.96
N GLU A 115 1.13 36.09 4.10
CA GLU A 115 0.68 35.26 5.22
C GLU A 115 1.34 33.87 5.17
N ILE A 116 2.27 33.62 6.09
CA ILE A 116 2.85 32.30 6.30
C ILE A 116 1.89 31.55 7.21
N ILE A 117 0.99 30.79 6.58
CA ILE A 117 0.05 29.94 7.29
C ILE A 117 0.80 28.67 7.75
N THR A 118 1.21 28.62 9.02
CA THR A 118 1.75 27.41 9.65
C THR A 118 0.58 26.53 10.11
N THR A 119 0.15 25.66 9.21
CA THR A 119 -0.81 24.58 9.51
C THR A 119 -0.11 23.48 10.31
N VAL A 120 -0.82 22.79 11.22
CA VAL A 120 -0.29 21.64 12.00
C VAL A 120 0.37 20.60 11.10
N GLN A 121 -0.06 20.50 9.84
CA GLN A 121 0.54 19.61 8.85
C GLN A 121 1.94 19.99 8.42
N ASN A 122 2.28 21.27 8.30
CA ASN A 122 3.64 21.65 7.90
C ASN A 122 4.65 21.27 8.99
N ILE A 123 4.28 21.42 10.27
CA ILE A 123 5.12 21.03 11.41
C ILE A 123 5.25 19.50 11.50
N LEU A 124 4.17 18.76 11.25
CA LEU A 124 4.19 17.29 11.28
C LEU A 124 4.90 16.69 10.07
N ASP A 125 4.68 17.21 8.86
CA ASP A 125 5.31 16.74 7.62
C ASP A 125 6.79 17.12 7.52
N ASP A 126 7.22 18.24 8.13
CA ASP A 126 8.63 18.59 8.29
C ASP A 126 9.36 17.62 9.25
N LEU A 127 8.67 17.10 10.27
CA LEU A 127 9.23 16.13 11.21
C LEU A 127 9.24 14.71 10.61
N VAL A 128 8.09 14.25 10.10
CA VAL A 128 7.90 12.96 9.41
C VAL A 128 6.80 13.08 8.35
N PRO A 129 7.14 13.10 7.05
CA PRO A 129 6.14 13.19 5.99
C PRO A 129 5.20 11.98 6.02
N GLY A 130 3.90 12.23 6.14
CA GLY A 130 2.86 11.18 6.14
C GLY A 130 2.62 10.49 7.50
N LEU A 131 3.04 11.10 8.62
CA LEU A 131 2.76 10.58 9.97
C LEU A 131 1.26 10.39 10.23
N LEU A 132 0.43 11.32 9.77
CA LEU A 132 -1.03 11.23 9.91
C LEU A 132 -1.62 10.03 9.17
N SER A 133 -1.14 9.77 7.95
CA SER A 133 -1.51 8.61 7.15
C SER A 133 -1.10 7.30 7.82
N LEU A 134 0.06 7.27 8.48
CA LEU A 134 0.51 6.11 9.25
C LEU A 134 -0.38 5.87 10.49
N VAL A 135 -0.70 6.91 11.26
CA VAL A 135 -1.56 6.79 12.44
C VAL A 135 -2.95 6.29 12.05
N LEU A 136 -3.53 6.83 10.98
CA LEU A 136 -4.83 6.39 10.48
C LEU A 136 -4.80 4.92 10.04
N THR A 137 -3.78 4.52 9.27
CA THR A 137 -3.67 3.12 8.82
C THR A 137 -3.48 2.14 9.97
N LEU A 138 -2.70 2.47 11.00
CA LEU A 138 -2.58 1.66 12.21
C LEU A 138 -3.89 1.57 12.99
N LEU A 139 -4.66 2.66 13.06
CA LEU A 139 -6.00 2.68 13.69
C LEU A 139 -6.96 1.76 12.94
N MET A 140 -6.99 1.84 11.59
CA MET A 140 -7.79 0.96 10.75
C MET A 140 -7.37 -0.51 10.86
N MET A 141 -6.06 -0.79 10.92
CA MET A 141 -5.56 -2.15 11.17
C MET A 141 -6.02 -2.69 12.53
N LYS A 142 -6.03 -1.86 13.57
CA LYS A 142 -6.52 -2.26 14.90
C LYS A 142 -8.02 -2.57 14.89
N LEU A 143 -8.81 -1.82 14.13
CA LEU A 143 -10.25 -2.09 13.96
C LEU A 143 -10.50 -3.34 13.11
N LEU A 144 -9.71 -3.59 12.08
CA LEU A 144 -9.75 -4.84 11.30
C LEU A 144 -9.41 -6.06 12.17
N LYS A 145 -8.41 -5.94 13.06
CA LYS A 145 -8.09 -7.00 14.06
C LYS A 145 -9.25 -7.27 15.02
N LYS A 146 -10.13 -6.29 15.26
CA LYS A 146 -11.39 -6.45 16.02
C LYS A 146 -12.52 -7.06 15.19
N LYS A 147 -12.25 -7.57 13.99
CA LYS A 147 -13.22 -8.18 13.05
C LYS A 147 -14.34 -7.23 12.60
N VAL A 148 -14.11 -5.92 12.64
CA VAL A 148 -15.03 -4.94 12.02
C VAL A 148 -14.99 -5.15 10.50
N SER A 149 -16.16 -5.12 9.85
CA SER A 149 -16.23 -5.33 8.41
C SER A 149 -15.53 -4.19 7.64
N PRO A 150 -14.77 -4.47 6.56
CA PRO A 150 -14.14 -3.43 5.74
C PRO A 150 -15.15 -2.42 5.18
N ILE A 151 -16.36 -2.86 4.85
CA ILE A 151 -17.45 -1.99 4.40
C ILE A 151 -17.82 -1.00 5.52
N ALA A 152 -17.98 -1.44 6.77
CA ALA A 152 -18.29 -0.53 7.87
C ALA A 152 -17.16 0.48 8.11
N LEU A 153 -15.89 0.08 7.95
CA LEU A 153 -14.76 1.01 8.05
C LEU A 153 -14.79 2.09 6.99
N ILE A 154 -15.16 1.76 5.76
CA ILE A 154 -15.35 2.74 4.68
C ILE A 154 -16.43 3.76 5.08
N PHE A 155 -17.58 3.29 5.58
CA PHE A 155 -18.64 4.20 6.04
C PHE A 155 -18.22 5.08 7.23
N ILE A 156 -17.45 4.54 8.18
CA ILE A 156 -16.89 5.32 9.28
C ILE A 156 -15.93 6.40 8.75
N LEU A 157 -15.08 6.06 7.77
CA LEU A 157 -14.18 7.00 7.12
C LEU A 157 -14.94 8.11 6.39
N PHE A 158 -16.01 7.77 5.67
CA PHE A 158 -16.89 8.76 5.05
C PHE A 158 -17.54 9.69 6.08
N ALA A 159 -18.05 9.14 7.19
CA ALA A 159 -18.64 9.94 8.25
C ALA A 159 -17.61 10.87 8.91
N VAL A 160 -16.41 10.38 9.21
CA VAL A 160 -15.30 11.18 9.76
C VAL A 160 -14.84 12.25 8.76
N GLY A 161 -14.80 11.94 7.47
CA GLY A 161 -14.45 12.91 6.42
C GLY A 161 -15.48 14.04 6.30
N ILE A 162 -16.78 13.72 6.29
CA ILE A 162 -17.85 14.73 6.21
C ILE A 162 -17.90 15.59 7.47
N ILE A 163 -17.82 14.97 8.66
CA ILE A 163 -17.81 15.70 9.93
C ILE A 163 -16.53 16.53 10.05
N GLY A 164 -15.38 15.99 9.65
CA GLY A 164 -14.10 16.69 9.69
C GLY A 164 -14.02 17.86 8.72
N TYR A 165 -14.61 17.74 7.53
CA TYR A 165 -14.77 18.87 6.60
C TYR A 165 -15.73 19.92 7.17
N GLY A 166 -16.87 19.49 7.72
CA GLY A 166 -17.84 20.38 8.35
C GLY A 166 -17.30 21.14 9.57
N LEU A 167 -16.31 20.58 10.27
CA LEU A 167 -15.62 21.20 11.40
C LEU A 167 -14.33 21.97 10.99
N GLY A 168 -13.97 21.99 9.70
CA GLY A 168 -12.75 22.65 9.22
C GLY A 168 -11.44 21.97 9.64
N ILE A 169 -11.52 20.72 10.11
CA ILE A 169 -10.39 19.90 10.59
C ILE A 169 -9.75 19.13 9.43
N LEU A 170 -10.51 18.77 8.38
CA LEU A 170 -10.05 17.99 7.21
C LEU A 170 -10.44 18.69 5.90
N ALA A 171 -9.62 18.60 4.86
CA ALA A 171 -9.91 19.06 3.48
C ALA A 171 -9.44 18.07 2.42
#